data_AF-A0A8J3C3S2-F1
#
_entry.id   AF-A0A8J3C3S2-F1
#
_cell.length_a   1.000
_cell.length_b   1.000
_cell.length_c   1.000
_cell.angle_alpha   90.00
_cell.angle_beta   90.00
_cell.angle_gamma   90.00
#
_symmetry.space_group_name_H-M   'P 1'
#
loop_
_entity.id
_entity.type
_entity.pdbx_description
1 polymer ?
#
loop_
_entity_poly.entity_id
_entity_poly.type
_entity_poly.pdbx_seq_one_letter_code
_entity_poly.pdbx_strand_id
1 'polypeptide(L)'
;MIAARIDRRARRVMVGIGATVLAFLLAPAGAARAADGVPVPPDGAMTDTGSGPLSAADRDFVVKVRLAGLWEIPAGNMAQEKSKNPKVIKIGKTISGQHVLLDKLDVGVAKTLGIALPNQPNNNQLGWLAEMRAANSTTFDQIYVDRLRAAHGQIFPAIATIRASTRNDAVRKLAQEANQFVLTHIALLESTGLVDYGSLPTAPPPKPNAGPVPVDGQMLAAATSSGGGVSGVSTTVLLLVLAGALTAGVITTMRILRAR
;
A
#
# COMPACT_ATOMS: atom_id res chain seq x y z
N MET A 1 49.21 54.19 -15.09
CA MET A 1 49.74 52.93 -14.53
C MET A 1 49.39 52.88 -13.05
N ILE A 2 48.20 52.38 -12.70
CA ILE A 2 47.75 52.17 -11.30
C ILE A 2 46.94 50.87 -11.27
N ALA A 3 47.45 49.90 -10.52
CA ALA A 3 46.86 48.59 -10.31
C ALA A 3 45.82 48.66 -9.18
N ALA A 4 44.63 48.10 -9.40
CA ALA A 4 43.65 47.86 -8.34
C ALA A 4 43.52 46.36 -8.09
N ARG A 5 43.92 45.95 -6.88
CA ARG A 5 43.74 44.63 -6.31
C ARG A 5 42.24 44.30 -6.22
N ILE A 6 41.79 43.33 -7.00
CA ILE A 6 40.43 42.79 -6.85
C ILE A 6 40.46 41.71 -5.76
N ASP A 7 39.63 41.96 -4.75
CA ASP A 7 39.46 41.20 -3.52
C ASP A 7 39.17 39.71 -3.77
N ARG A 8 39.98 38.85 -3.16
CA ARG A 8 39.85 37.37 -3.15
C ARG A 8 38.67 36.87 -2.30
N ARG A 9 37.73 37.73 -1.93
CA ARG A 9 36.59 37.42 -1.05
C ARG A 9 35.31 37.03 -1.81
N ALA A 10 35.20 37.36 -3.10
CA ALA A 10 34.02 37.05 -3.91
C ALA A 10 33.99 35.63 -4.52
N ARG A 11 35.09 34.88 -4.46
CA ARG A 11 35.17 33.52 -5.06
C ARG A 11 34.69 32.37 -4.15
N ARG A 12 34.27 32.64 -2.91
CA ARG A 12 33.85 31.60 -1.95
C ARG A 12 32.34 31.45 -1.77
N VAL A 13 31.52 32.23 -2.48
CA VAL A 13 30.04 32.13 -2.39
C VAL A 13 29.42 31.37 -3.56
N MET A 14 30.16 31.08 -4.64
CA MET A 14 29.67 30.31 -5.79
C MET A 14 30.11 28.82 -5.80
N VAL A 15 29.96 28.12 -4.67
CA VAL A 15 30.06 26.64 -4.65
C VAL A 15 28.89 26.00 -3.89
N GLY A 16 28.01 26.77 -3.24
CA GLY A 16 26.97 26.24 -2.34
C GLY A 16 25.58 25.98 -2.93
N ILE A 17 25.28 26.39 -4.16
CA ILE A 17 23.89 26.35 -4.71
C ILE A 17 23.71 25.25 -5.78
N GLY A 18 24.80 24.66 -6.29
CA GLY A 18 24.73 23.64 -7.35
C GLY A 18 24.43 22.21 -6.89
N ALA A 19 24.54 21.89 -5.59
CA ALA A 19 24.44 20.51 -5.11
C ALA A 19 23.04 20.10 -4.61
N THR A 20 22.12 21.04 -4.38
CA THR A 20 20.77 20.75 -3.85
C THR A 20 19.69 20.57 -4.91
N VAL A 21 19.92 20.98 -6.16
CA VAL A 21 18.91 20.83 -7.24
C VAL A 21 19.07 19.50 -8.01
N LEU A 22 20.24 18.85 -7.97
CA LEU A 22 20.48 17.61 -8.71
C LEU A 22 20.07 16.32 -7.95
N ALA A 23 19.74 16.41 -6.65
CA ALA A 23 19.32 15.25 -5.86
C ALA A 23 17.82 14.91 -6.00
N PHE A 24 17.00 15.79 -6.59
CA PHE A 24 15.54 15.56 -6.71
C PHE A 24 15.08 14.91 -8.02
N LEU A 25 15.98 14.73 -9.01
CA LEU A 25 15.61 14.24 -10.34
C LEU A 25 15.82 12.72 -10.54
N LEU A 26 16.24 12.00 -9.49
CA LEU A 26 16.53 10.56 -9.53
C LEU A 26 15.91 9.78 -8.38
N ALA A 27 14.84 10.28 -7.74
CA ALA A 27 14.06 9.45 -6.85
C ALA A 27 13.47 8.29 -7.69
N PRO A 28 13.90 7.03 -7.49
CA PRO A 28 13.17 5.91 -8.06
C PRO A 28 11.74 5.99 -7.56
N ALA A 29 10.77 5.54 -8.36
CA ALA A 29 9.42 5.23 -7.89
C ALA A 29 9.52 4.08 -6.87
N GLY A 30 10.05 4.38 -5.69
CA GLY A 30 10.17 3.46 -4.58
C GLY A 30 8.78 3.32 -3.97
N ALA A 31 8.39 2.09 -3.64
CA ALA A 31 7.26 1.81 -2.77
C ALA A 31 7.31 2.80 -1.59
N ALA A 32 6.16 3.41 -1.28
CA ALA A 32 6.02 4.36 -0.18
C ALA A 32 6.72 3.79 1.06
N ARG A 33 7.91 4.30 1.37
CA ARG A 33 8.60 3.92 2.60
C ARG A 33 7.88 4.63 3.72
N ALA A 34 7.46 3.84 4.70
CA ALA A 34 6.89 4.40 5.91
C ALA A 34 7.90 5.37 6.53
N ALA A 35 7.39 6.40 7.22
CA ALA A 35 8.23 7.38 7.88
C ALA A 35 9.24 6.70 8.82
N ASP A 36 10.38 7.36 9.04
CA ASP A 36 11.43 6.86 9.92
C ASP A 36 10.83 6.45 11.29
N GLY A 37 11.14 5.22 11.72
CA GLY A 37 10.63 4.65 12.98
C GLY A 37 9.36 3.81 12.87
N VAL A 38 8.73 3.68 11.68
CA VAL A 38 7.69 2.66 11.46
C VAL A 38 8.34 1.29 11.28
N PRO A 39 8.03 0.28 12.12
CA PRO A 39 8.59 -1.05 11.98
C PRO A 39 8.25 -1.65 10.61
N VAL A 40 9.26 -2.16 9.91
CA VAL A 40 9.06 -2.98 8.72
C VAL A 40 8.62 -4.37 9.21
N PRO A 41 7.43 -4.87 8.81
CA PRO A 41 7.03 -6.23 9.15
C PRO A 41 8.09 -7.23 8.64
N PRO A 42 8.43 -8.29 9.41
CA PRO A 42 9.38 -9.29 8.95
C PRO A 42 8.91 -9.93 7.65
N ASP A 43 9.84 -10.03 6.68
CA ASP A 43 9.61 -10.70 5.41
C ASP A 43 9.26 -12.18 5.65
N GLY A 44 8.27 -12.70 4.92
CA GLY A 44 7.89 -14.12 4.98
C GLY A 44 6.83 -14.50 6.01
N ALA A 45 6.20 -13.54 6.69
CA ALA A 45 5.10 -13.82 7.63
C ALA A 45 3.83 -14.41 6.98
N MET A 46 3.71 -14.41 5.64
CA MET A 46 2.56 -14.94 4.90
C MET A 46 2.93 -16.16 4.08
N THR A 47 2.25 -17.27 4.36
CA THR A 47 2.24 -18.48 3.53
C THR A 47 1.31 -18.29 2.32
N ASP A 48 1.49 -19.11 1.28
CA ASP A 48 0.66 -19.11 0.07
C ASP A 48 0.22 -20.52 -0.34
N THR A 49 0.01 -21.38 0.65
CA THR A 49 -0.28 -22.80 0.47
C THR A 49 -1.74 -23.09 0.10
N GLY A 50 -2.60 -22.07 0.13
CA GLY A 50 -4.06 -22.21 0.00
C GLY A 50 -4.75 -22.65 1.29
N SER A 51 -4.05 -22.59 2.43
CA SER A 51 -4.56 -22.97 3.74
C SER A 51 -5.62 -22.00 4.25
N GLY A 52 -6.66 -22.56 4.86
CA GLY A 52 -7.78 -21.83 5.45
C GLY A 52 -9.04 -21.80 4.57
N PRO A 53 -10.23 -21.60 5.17
CA PRO A 53 -11.49 -21.67 4.45
C PRO A 53 -11.58 -20.56 3.41
N LEU A 54 -12.18 -20.90 2.26
CA LEU A 54 -12.38 -20.00 1.13
C LEU A 54 -13.83 -19.50 1.11
N SER A 55 -14.03 -18.20 1.25
CA SER A 55 -15.36 -17.57 1.19
C SER A 55 -15.80 -17.23 -0.24
N ALA A 56 -17.07 -16.88 -0.41
CA ALA A 56 -17.55 -16.35 -1.70
C ALA A 56 -16.89 -15.01 -2.06
N ALA A 57 -16.61 -14.16 -1.07
CA ALA A 57 -15.91 -12.89 -1.29
C ALA A 57 -14.47 -13.10 -1.76
N ASP A 58 -13.79 -14.13 -1.24
CA ASP A 58 -12.44 -14.49 -1.70
C ASP A 58 -12.44 -14.93 -3.17
N ARG A 59 -13.41 -15.77 -3.57
CA ARG A 59 -13.54 -16.23 -4.97
C ARG A 59 -13.82 -15.07 -5.92
N ASP A 60 -14.76 -14.21 -5.55
CA ASP A 60 -15.10 -13.01 -6.31
C ASP A 60 -13.90 -12.06 -6.43
N PHE A 61 -13.10 -11.91 -5.37
CA PHE A 61 -11.90 -11.08 -5.39
C PHE A 61 -10.86 -11.57 -6.39
N VAL A 62 -10.53 -12.87 -6.38
CA VAL A 62 -9.61 -13.48 -7.36
C VAL A 62 -10.12 -13.23 -8.79
N VAL A 63 -11.42 -13.46 -9.06
CA VAL A 63 -12.02 -13.16 -10.37
C VAL A 63 -11.92 -11.68 -10.75
N LYS A 64 -12.10 -10.75 -9.80
CA LYS A 64 -11.95 -9.31 -10.05
C LYS A 64 -10.51 -8.92 -10.37
N VAL A 65 -9.53 -9.52 -9.70
CA VAL A 65 -8.10 -9.30 -10.01
C VAL A 65 -7.79 -9.79 -11.43
N ARG A 66 -8.27 -10.98 -11.81
CA ARG A 66 -8.19 -11.46 -13.19
C ARG A 66 -8.78 -10.48 -14.19
N LEU A 67 -10.02 -10.06 -13.94
CA LEU A 67 -10.73 -9.13 -14.83
C LEU A 67 -9.96 -7.82 -14.99
N ALA A 68 -9.30 -7.30 -13.95
CA ALA A 68 -8.47 -6.09 -14.05
C ALA A 68 -7.30 -6.29 -15.03
N GLY A 69 -6.55 -7.40 -14.90
CA GLY A 69 -5.44 -7.71 -15.80
C GLY A 69 -5.86 -7.82 -17.27
N LEU A 70 -7.01 -8.43 -17.54
CA LEU A 70 -7.51 -8.67 -18.90
C LEU A 70 -7.72 -7.39 -19.73
N TRP A 71 -7.98 -6.24 -19.10
CA TRP A 71 -8.17 -4.98 -19.81
C TRP A 71 -7.10 -3.92 -19.53
N GLU A 72 -6.49 -3.90 -18.34
CA GLU A 72 -5.46 -2.89 -18.02
C GLU A 72 -4.12 -3.18 -18.71
N ILE A 73 -3.81 -4.44 -19.01
CA ILE A 73 -2.64 -4.79 -19.84
C ILE A 73 -2.77 -4.20 -21.26
N PRO A 74 -3.83 -4.50 -22.05
CA PRO A 74 -3.98 -3.89 -23.36
C PRO A 74 -4.20 -2.37 -23.32
N ALA A 75 -4.86 -1.82 -22.29
CA ALA A 75 -4.96 -0.37 -22.12
C ALA A 75 -3.60 0.30 -21.94
N GLY A 76 -2.73 -0.26 -21.09
CA GLY A 76 -1.38 0.25 -20.89
C GLY A 76 -0.47 0.09 -22.12
N ASN A 77 -0.70 -0.93 -22.95
CA ASN A 77 -0.05 -1.06 -24.27
C ASN A 77 -0.52 0.05 -25.22
N MET A 78 -1.83 0.29 -25.31
CA MET A 78 -2.36 1.40 -26.11
C MET A 78 -1.81 2.76 -25.66
N ALA A 79 -1.58 2.95 -24.36
CA ALA A 79 -0.99 4.19 -23.86
C ALA A 79 0.45 4.40 -24.36
N GLN A 80 1.22 3.33 -24.56
CA GLN A 80 2.55 3.40 -25.14
C GLN A 80 2.52 3.71 -26.64
N GLU A 81 1.49 3.24 -27.34
CA GLU A 81 1.36 3.37 -28.80
C GLU A 81 0.70 4.68 -29.24
N LYS A 82 -0.33 5.14 -28.51
CA LYS A 82 -1.22 6.23 -28.93
C LYS A 82 -0.95 7.56 -28.26
N SER A 83 -0.40 7.57 -27.04
CA SER A 83 -0.18 8.80 -26.31
C SER A 83 0.96 9.61 -26.94
N LYS A 84 0.84 10.94 -26.90
CA LYS A 84 1.95 11.86 -27.19
C LYS A 84 2.57 12.44 -25.92
N ASN A 85 2.02 12.11 -24.75
CA ASN A 85 2.51 12.57 -23.46
C ASN A 85 3.53 11.57 -22.90
N PRO A 86 4.83 11.93 -22.78
CA PRO A 86 5.87 11.02 -22.29
C PRO A 86 5.55 10.44 -20.91
N LYS A 87 4.81 11.17 -20.08
CA LYS A 87 4.39 10.72 -18.75
C LYS A 87 3.35 9.60 -18.84
N VAL A 88 2.33 9.77 -19.68
CA VAL A 88 1.29 8.75 -19.90
C VAL A 88 1.87 7.50 -20.55
N ILE A 89 2.79 7.63 -21.51
CA ILE A 89 3.53 6.50 -22.10
C ILE A 89 4.25 5.69 -21.01
N LYS A 90 5.02 6.37 -20.15
CA LYS A 90 5.77 5.72 -19.06
C LYS A 90 4.83 5.05 -18.05
N ILE A 91 3.74 5.72 -17.69
CA ILE A 91 2.74 5.18 -16.76
C ILE A 91 2.05 3.95 -17.37
N GLY A 92 1.66 4.00 -18.64
CA GLY A 92 1.08 2.87 -19.37
C GLY A 92 1.98 1.65 -19.38
N LYS A 93 3.29 1.85 -19.61
CA LYS A 93 4.30 0.78 -19.50
C LYS A 93 4.40 0.20 -18.09
N THR A 94 4.38 1.05 -17.06
CA THR A 94 4.45 0.59 -15.66
C THR A 94 3.20 -0.19 -15.28
N ILE A 95 2.01 0.34 -15.54
CA ILE A 95 0.73 -0.29 -15.17
C ILE A 95 0.57 -1.63 -15.89
N SER A 96 0.78 -1.69 -17.21
CA SER A 96 0.71 -2.95 -17.96
C SER A 96 1.71 -3.99 -17.43
N GLY A 97 2.95 -3.59 -17.16
CA GLY A 97 3.96 -4.48 -16.56
C GLY A 97 3.57 -5.00 -15.18
N GLN A 98 3.06 -4.15 -14.30
CA GLN A 98 2.59 -4.57 -12.97
C GLN A 98 1.35 -5.47 -13.05
N HIS A 99 0.44 -5.23 -13.98
CA HIS A 99 -0.68 -6.15 -14.21
C HIS A 99 -0.26 -7.51 -14.76
N VAL A 100 0.79 -7.62 -15.58
CA VAL A 100 1.34 -8.94 -15.99
C VAL A 100 1.84 -9.72 -14.77
N LEU A 101 2.52 -9.05 -13.83
CA LEU A 101 2.97 -9.67 -12.59
C LEU A 101 1.79 -10.11 -11.71
N LEU A 102 0.79 -9.24 -11.55
CA LEU A 102 -0.40 -9.52 -10.77
C LEU A 102 -1.22 -10.67 -11.36
N ASP A 103 -1.34 -10.72 -12.69
CA ASP A 103 -2.06 -11.76 -13.42
C ASP A 103 -1.43 -13.14 -13.19
N LYS A 104 -0.10 -13.21 -13.19
CA LYS A 104 0.61 -14.46 -12.85
C LYS A 104 0.31 -14.93 -11.43
N LEU A 105 0.26 -14.01 -10.47
CA LEU A 105 -0.08 -14.33 -9.08
C LEU A 105 -1.52 -14.83 -8.96
N ASP A 106 -2.45 -14.11 -9.58
CA ASP A 106 -3.88 -14.44 -9.59
C ASP A 106 -4.16 -15.82 -10.21
N VAL A 107 -3.60 -16.11 -11.38
CA VAL A 107 -3.70 -17.42 -12.04
C VAL A 107 -3.12 -18.53 -11.15
N GLY A 108 -2.01 -18.26 -10.46
CA GLY A 108 -1.43 -19.19 -9.49
C GLY A 108 -2.37 -19.50 -8.33
N VAL A 109 -2.93 -18.46 -7.70
CA VAL A 109 -3.89 -18.58 -6.59
C VAL A 109 -5.16 -19.30 -7.04
N ALA A 110 -5.70 -18.95 -8.20
CA ALA A 110 -6.88 -19.61 -8.76
C ALA A 110 -6.63 -21.10 -9.02
N LYS A 111 -5.45 -21.46 -9.54
CA LYS A 111 -5.06 -22.87 -9.71
C LYS A 111 -4.97 -23.60 -8.38
N THR A 112 -4.30 -23.02 -7.38
CA THR A 112 -4.17 -23.61 -6.03
C THR A 112 -5.53 -23.86 -5.39
N LEU A 113 -6.49 -22.97 -5.61
CA LEU A 113 -7.80 -22.98 -4.96
C LEU A 113 -8.94 -23.59 -5.81
N GLY A 114 -8.65 -24.03 -7.04
CA GLY A 114 -9.65 -24.54 -7.96
C GLY A 114 -10.72 -23.49 -8.34
N ILE A 115 -10.33 -22.24 -8.50
CA ILE A 115 -11.21 -21.14 -8.92
C ILE A 115 -11.18 -21.03 -10.45
N ALA A 116 -12.35 -21.03 -11.08
CA ALA A 116 -12.47 -20.77 -12.51
C ALA A 116 -12.25 -19.27 -12.79
N LEU A 117 -11.38 -18.96 -13.76
CA LEU A 117 -11.07 -17.61 -14.16
C LEU A 117 -11.64 -17.29 -15.55
N PRO A 118 -12.13 -16.06 -15.78
CA PRO A 118 -12.44 -15.61 -17.13
C PRO A 118 -11.17 -15.49 -17.98
N ASN A 119 -11.33 -15.70 -19.28
CA ASN A 119 -10.27 -15.58 -20.29
C ASN A 119 -10.43 -14.34 -21.19
N GLN A 120 -11.49 -13.56 -20.99
CA GLN A 120 -11.77 -12.33 -21.75
C GLN A 120 -12.32 -11.24 -20.83
N PRO A 121 -12.12 -9.95 -21.17
CA PRO A 121 -12.73 -8.86 -20.43
C PRO A 121 -14.26 -8.96 -20.44
N ASN A 122 -14.91 -8.39 -19.43
CA ASN A 122 -16.37 -8.28 -19.41
C ASN A 122 -16.86 -7.18 -20.38
N ASN A 123 -18.18 -7.08 -20.58
CA ASN A 123 -18.78 -6.15 -21.54
C ASN A 123 -18.40 -4.68 -21.29
N ASN A 124 -18.34 -4.24 -20.03
CA ASN A 124 -17.95 -2.86 -19.70
C ASN A 124 -16.49 -2.61 -20.08
N GLN A 125 -15.60 -3.55 -19.74
CA GLN A 125 -14.18 -3.46 -20.06
C GLN A 125 -13.90 -3.49 -21.56
N LEU A 126 -14.64 -4.32 -22.32
CA LEU A 126 -14.60 -4.30 -23.78
C LEU A 126 -15.02 -2.93 -24.32
N GLY A 127 -16.06 -2.33 -23.75
CA GLY A 127 -16.49 -0.96 -24.06
C GLY A 127 -15.40 0.08 -23.80
N TRP A 128 -14.74 0.03 -22.64
CA TRP A 128 -13.64 0.95 -22.30
C TRP A 128 -12.45 0.81 -23.25
N LEU A 129 -12.09 -0.42 -23.62
CA LEU A 129 -11.04 -0.66 -24.61
C LEU A 129 -11.42 -0.15 -26.01
N ALA A 130 -12.69 -0.28 -26.41
CA ALA A 130 -13.19 0.25 -27.67
C ALA A 130 -13.15 1.78 -27.70
N GLU A 131 -13.59 2.42 -26.60
CA GLU A 131 -13.53 3.87 -26.40
C GLU A 131 -12.09 4.40 -26.56
N MET A 132 -11.14 3.79 -25.86
CA MET A 132 -9.71 4.13 -25.96
C MET A 132 -9.18 3.93 -27.39
N ARG A 133 -9.54 2.82 -28.05
CA ARG A 133 -9.06 2.52 -29.41
C ARG A 133 -9.52 3.58 -30.41
N ALA A 134 -10.76 4.06 -30.29
CA ALA A 134 -11.36 5.06 -31.17
C ALA A 134 -10.82 6.48 -30.95
N ALA A 135 -10.26 6.77 -29.77
CA ALA A 135 -9.79 8.11 -29.42
C ALA A 135 -8.51 8.53 -30.19
N ASN A 136 -8.40 9.83 -30.48
CA ASN A 136 -7.14 10.47 -30.85
C ASN A 136 -6.22 10.58 -29.62
N SER A 137 -4.96 10.98 -29.79
CA SER A 137 -3.96 10.96 -28.70
C SER A 137 -4.35 11.76 -27.46
N THR A 138 -4.93 12.96 -27.61
CA THR A 138 -5.27 13.82 -26.46
C THR A 138 -6.51 13.31 -25.75
N THR A 139 -7.55 12.95 -26.50
CA THR A 139 -8.76 12.35 -25.93
C THR A 139 -8.46 10.99 -25.28
N PHE A 140 -7.53 10.23 -25.85
CA PHE A 140 -7.06 8.96 -25.31
C PHE A 140 -6.46 9.13 -23.91
N ASP A 141 -5.56 10.10 -23.71
CA ASP A 141 -4.89 10.30 -22.42
C ASP A 141 -5.90 10.57 -21.30
N GLN A 142 -6.93 11.39 -21.58
CA GLN A 142 -8.01 11.68 -20.62
C GLN A 142 -8.84 10.42 -20.30
N ILE A 143 -9.33 9.72 -21.33
CA ILE A 143 -10.11 8.47 -21.15
C ILE A 143 -9.31 7.42 -20.38
N TYR A 144 -8.03 7.25 -20.72
CA TYR A 144 -7.14 6.32 -20.04
C TYR A 144 -7.04 6.63 -18.56
N VAL A 145 -6.76 7.89 -18.21
CA VAL A 145 -6.62 8.30 -16.81
C VAL A 145 -7.93 8.16 -16.04
N ASP A 146 -9.03 8.64 -16.58
CA ASP A 146 -10.33 8.61 -15.91
C ASP A 146 -10.83 7.17 -15.68
N ARG A 147 -10.73 6.31 -16.70
CA ARG A 147 -11.16 4.91 -16.61
C ARG A 147 -10.36 4.14 -15.57
N LEU A 148 -9.03 4.22 -15.63
CA LEU A 148 -8.19 3.49 -14.69
C LEU A 148 -8.33 4.04 -13.26
N ARG A 149 -8.39 5.37 -13.10
CA ARG A 149 -8.53 5.97 -11.77
C ARG A 149 -9.87 5.64 -11.11
N ALA A 150 -10.95 5.60 -11.88
CA ALA A 150 -12.26 5.15 -11.41
C ALA A 150 -12.25 3.66 -11.05
N ALA A 151 -11.69 2.80 -11.92
CA ALA A 151 -11.60 1.36 -11.66
C ALA A 151 -10.78 1.05 -10.40
N HIS A 152 -9.63 1.70 -10.23
CA HIS A 152 -8.81 1.57 -9.01
C HIS A 152 -9.52 2.08 -7.76
N GLY A 153 -10.30 3.16 -7.87
CA GLY A 153 -11.15 3.65 -6.78
C GLY A 153 -12.24 2.65 -6.36
N GLN A 154 -12.77 1.85 -7.29
CA GLN A 154 -13.76 0.82 -6.98
C GLN A 154 -13.16 -0.43 -6.34
N ILE A 155 -11.99 -0.88 -6.82
CA ILE A 155 -11.38 -2.13 -6.32
C ILE A 155 -10.62 -1.93 -5.01
N PHE A 156 -10.11 -0.73 -4.71
CA PHE A 156 -9.32 -0.47 -3.51
C PHE A 156 -10.05 -0.82 -2.20
N PRO A 157 -11.32 -0.42 -1.96
CA PRO A 157 -12.06 -0.86 -0.78
C PRO A 157 -12.30 -2.37 -0.72
N ALA A 158 -12.45 -3.04 -1.87
CA ALA A 158 -12.62 -4.48 -1.93
C ALA A 158 -11.32 -5.20 -1.53
N ILE A 159 -10.16 -4.73 -2.02
CA ILE A 159 -8.85 -5.23 -1.59
C ILE A 159 -8.68 -5.08 -0.08
N ALA A 160 -8.98 -3.89 0.46
CA ALA A 160 -8.89 -3.64 1.90
C ALA A 160 -9.79 -4.59 2.71
N THR A 161 -11.02 -4.80 2.24
CA THR A 161 -11.98 -5.72 2.87
C THR A 161 -11.44 -7.15 2.91
N ILE A 162 -10.95 -7.67 1.78
CA ILE A 162 -10.40 -9.03 1.70
C ILE A 162 -9.15 -9.16 2.56
N ARG A 163 -8.25 -8.18 2.48
CA ARG A 163 -7.02 -8.17 3.27
C ARG A 163 -7.29 -8.23 4.77
N ALA A 164 -8.36 -7.58 5.23
CA ALA A 164 -8.76 -7.54 6.63
C ALA A 164 -9.57 -8.76 7.09
N SER A 165 -10.22 -9.49 6.18
CA SER A 165 -11.24 -10.48 6.55
C SER A 165 -10.95 -11.91 6.11
N THR A 166 -10.16 -12.12 5.06
CA THR A 166 -9.93 -13.46 4.54
C THR A 166 -9.30 -14.37 5.59
N ARG A 167 -9.69 -15.64 5.58
CA ARG A 167 -9.05 -16.71 6.35
C ARG A 167 -8.09 -17.53 5.50
N ASN A 168 -8.07 -17.33 4.18
CA ASN A 168 -7.20 -18.07 3.26
C ASN A 168 -5.85 -17.35 3.04
N ASP A 169 -4.74 -18.07 3.20
CA ASP A 169 -3.38 -17.51 3.12
C ASP A 169 -2.98 -17.01 1.73
N ALA A 170 -3.27 -17.79 0.68
CA ALA A 170 -2.99 -17.43 -0.71
C ALA A 170 -3.77 -16.19 -1.13
N VAL A 171 -5.05 -16.09 -0.74
CA VAL A 171 -5.88 -14.91 -1.01
C VAL A 171 -5.37 -13.69 -0.25
N ARG A 172 -4.90 -13.86 0.99
CA ARG A 172 -4.32 -12.76 1.78
C ARG A 172 -3.06 -12.18 1.13
N LYS A 173 -2.19 -13.05 0.61
CA LYS A 173 -1.01 -12.65 -0.15
C LYS A 173 -1.40 -11.94 -1.44
N LEU A 174 -2.37 -12.47 -2.20
CA LEU A 174 -2.87 -11.79 -3.41
C LEU A 174 -3.41 -10.38 -3.09
N ALA A 175 -4.19 -10.26 -2.02
CA ALA A 175 -4.70 -8.97 -1.57
C ALA A 175 -3.58 -8.00 -1.13
N GLN A 176 -2.48 -8.51 -0.56
CA GLN A 176 -1.31 -7.71 -0.26
C GLN A 176 -0.66 -7.10 -1.50
N GLU A 177 -0.36 -7.95 -2.48
CA GLU A 177 0.29 -7.51 -3.71
C GLU A 177 -0.62 -6.58 -4.52
N ALA A 178 -1.91 -6.91 -4.64
CA ALA A 178 -2.91 -6.07 -5.29
C ALA A 178 -2.99 -4.68 -4.63
N ASN A 179 -2.96 -4.61 -3.30
CA ASN A 179 -3.00 -3.33 -2.58
C ASN A 179 -1.79 -2.45 -2.94
N GLN A 180 -0.59 -3.04 -2.98
CA GLN A 180 0.63 -2.31 -3.30
C GLN A 180 0.59 -1.75 -4.73
N PHE A 181 0.14 -2.55 -5.70
CA PHE A 181 0.03 -2.10 -7.08
C PHE A 181 -1.06 -1.04 -7.25
N VAL A 182 -2.25 -1.23 -6.68
CA VAL A 182 -3.34 -0.24 -6.81
C VAL A 182 -2.98 1.10 -6.20
N LEU A 183 -2.33 1.14 -5.03
CA LEU A 183 -1.84 2.40 -4.46
C LEU A 183 -0.80 3.08 -5.35
N THR A 184 0.10 2.29 -5.96
CA THR A 184 1.09 2.80 -6.91
C THR A 184 0.42 3.36 -8.16
N HIS A 185 -0.54 2.63 -8.74
CA HIS A 185 -1.24 3.03 -9.95
C HIS A 185 -2.05 4.32 -9.75
N ILE A 186 -2.79 4.43 -8.62
CA ILE A 186 -3.52 5.66 -8.27
C ILE A 186 -2.56 6.85 -8.24
N ALA A 187 -1.44 6.75 -7.52
CA ALA A 187 -0.47 7.83 -7.44
C ALA A 187 0.15 8.17 -8.80
N LEU A 188 0.43 7.17 -9.65
CA LEU A 188 0.94 7.39 -11.00
C LEU A 188 -0.08 8.13 -11.87
N LEU A 189 -1.34 7.71 -11.86
CA LEU A 189 -2.43 8.34 -12.61
C LEU A 189 -2.68 9.77 -12.13
N GLU A 190 -2.71 10.01 -10.82
CA GLU A 190 -2.82 11.35 -10.23
C GLU A 190 -1.64 12.26 -10.63
N SER A 191 -0.43 11.69 -10.74
CA SER A 191 0.74 12.44 -11.19
C SER A 191 0.64 12.96 -12.64
N THR A 192 -0.30 12.45 -13.46
CA THR A 192 -0.51 12.95 -14.83
C THR A 192 -1.02 14.38 -14.85
N GLY A 193 -1.70 14.82 -13.79
CA GLY A 193 -2.44 16.08 -13.77
C GLY A 193 -3.75 16.05 -14.58
N LEU A 194 -4.16 14.87 -15.08
CA LEU A 194 -5.37 14.69 -15.90
C LEU A 194 -6.56 14.15 -15.10
N VAL A 195 -6.37 13.74 -13.85
CA VAL A 195 -7.47 13.23 -13.01
C VAL A 195 -8.47 14.34 -12.72
N ASP A 196 -9.73 14.16 -13.12
CA ASP A 196 -10.84 15.02 -12.68
C ASP A 196 -11.31 14.62 -11.27
N TYR A 197 -10.73 15.26 -10.26
CA TYR A 197 -11.11 15.05 -8.86
C TYR A 197 -12.57 15.41 -8.56
N GLY A 198 -13.17 16.33 -9.32
CA GLY A 198 -14.58 16.73 -9.14
C GLY A 198 -15.56 15.64 -9.58
N SER A 199 -15.14 14.76 -10.49
CA SER A 199 -15.93 13.62 -10.96
C SER A 199 -15.84 12.37 -10.07
N LEU A 200 -14.94 12.36 -9.08
CA LEU A 200 -14.74 11.21 -8.21
C LEU A 200 -15.96 10.99 -7.29
N PRO A 201 -16.35 9.73 -7.01
CA PRO A 201 -17.47 9.45 -6.11
C PRO A 201 -17.27 10.06 -4.73
N THR A 202 -18.32 10.68 -4.19
CA THR A 202 -18.34 11.14 -2.80
C THR A 202 -18.30 9.94 -1.85
N ALA A 203 -17.40 9.98 -0.86
CA ALA A 203 -17.33 8.94 0.15
C ALA A 203 -18.65 8.87 0.94
N PRO A 204 -19.18 7.66 1.21
CA PRO A 204 -20.36 7.52 2.05
C PRO A 204 -20.04 8.03 3.47
N PRO A 205 -21.04 8.56 4.21
CA PRO A 205 -20.83 8.99 5.58
C PRO A 205 -20.36 7.80 6.44
N PRO A 206 -19.47 8.05 7.43
CA PRO A 206 -18.99 6.99 8.30
C PRO A 206 -20.16 6.35 9.05
N LYS A 207 -20.19 5.01 9.09
CA LYS A 207 -21.15 4.30 9.95
C LYS A 207 -20.82 4.59 11.42
N PRO A 208 -21.81 4.84 12.28
CA PRO A 208 -21.57 4.96 13.72
C PRO A 208 -20.79 3.75 14.23
N ASN A 209 -19.73 3.97 15.01
CA ASN A 209 -18.93 2.88 15.57
C ASN A 209 -19.82 1.94 16.38
N ALA A 210 -19.81 0.65 16.04
CA ALA A 210 -20.54 -0.40 16.76
C ALA A 210 -19.88 -0.80 18.10
N GLY A 211 -19.09 0.09 18.71
CA GLY A 211 -18.23 -0.22 19.85
C GLY A 211 -16.89 -0.86 19.45
N PRO A 212 -16.13 -1.38 20.43
CA PRO A 212 -14.84 -2.05 20.19
C PRO A 212 -15.00 -3.23 19.21
N VAL A 213 -14.02 -3.43 18.33
CA VAL A 213 -13.98 -4.60 17.44
C VAL A 213 -13.97 -5.86 18.33
N PRO A 214 -14.95 -6.76 18.22
CA PRO A 214 -14.95 -7.99 19.01
C PRO A 214 -13.70 -8.80 18.71
N VAL A 215 -12.89 -9.04 19.73
CA VAL A 215 -11.79 -10.00 19.67
C VAL A 215 -12.44 -11.37 19.83
N ASP A 216 -12.36 -12.22 18.82
CA ASP A 216 -12.97 -13.55 18.93
C ASP A 216 -12.27 -14.38 20.04
N GLY A 217 -12.99 -15.36 20.61
CA GLY A 217 -12.45 -16.18 21.70
C GLY A 217 -11.20 -16.98 21.29
N GLN A 218 -11.00 -17.20 19.98
CA GLN A 218 -9.80 -17.83 19.43
C GLN A 218 -8.59 -16.90 19.48
N MET A 219 -8.75 -15.60 19.28
CA MET A 219 -7.70 -14.59 19.42
C MET A 219 -7.30 -14.42 20.89
N LEU A 220 -8.25 -14.50 21.82
CA LEU A 220 -7.94 -14.53 23.25
C LEU A 220 -7.23 -15.84 23.64
N ALA A 221 -7.72 -16.99 23.15
CA ALA A 221 -7.09 -18.29 23.38
C ALA A 221 -5.67 -18.35 22.79
N ALA A 222 -5.46 -17.84 21.57
CA ALA A 222 -4.16 -17.73 20.93
C ALA A 222 -3.20 -16.89 21.76
N ALA A 223 -3.63 -15.70 22.21
CA ALA A 223 -2.84 -14.83 23.09
C ALA A 223 -2.50 -15.49 24.44
N THR A 224 -3.39 -16.31 24.99
CA THR A 224 -3.12 -17.06 26.24
C THR A 224 -2.29 -18.33 26.05
N SER A 225 -2.33 -18.93 24.84
CA SER A 225 -1.60 -20.14 24.47
C SER A 225 -0.17 -19.86 24.02
N SER A 226 0.10 -18.65 23.51
CA SER A 226 1.45 -18.10 23.42
C SER A 226 1.91 -17.72 24.82
N GLY A 227 2.23 -18.71 25.64
CA GLY A 227 2.84 -18.54 26.96
C GLY A 227 4.12 -17.72 26.83
N GLY A 228 4.01 -16.42 27.02
CA GLY A 228 5.06 -15.46 26.71
C GLY A 228 4.84 -14.18 27.46
N GLY A 229 5.17 -14.20 28.76
CA GLY A 229 5.62 -12.98 29.41
C GLY A 229 6.68 -12.32 28.53
N VAL A 230 6.69 -10.99 28.51
CA VAL A 230 7.65 -10.16 27.77
C VAL A 230 9.02 -10.81 27.81
N SER A 231 9.51 -11.32 26.67
CA SER A 231 10.81 -11.99 26.62
C SER A 231 11.88 -10.98 27.03
N GLY A 232 12.46 -11.19 28.21
CA GLY A 232 13.46 -10.30 28.83
C GLY A 232 13.11 -9.79 30.22
N VAL A 233 11.87 -9.93 30.70
CA VAL A 233 11.51 -9.55 32.08
C VAL A 233 10.99 -10.76 32.83
N SER A 234 11.83 -11.31 33.70
CA SER A 234 11.41 -12.34 34.64
C SER A 234 10.32 -11.79 35.55
N THR A 235 9.16 -12.43 35.59
CA THR A 235 8.04 -12.10 36.49
C THR A 235 8.50 -12.05 37.95
N THR A 236 9.48 -12.88 38.32
CA THR A 236 10.13 -12.85 39.63
C THR A 236 10.89 -11.56 39.87
N VAL A 237 11.62 -11.03 38.89
CA VAL A 237 12.34 -9.75 39.00
C VAL A 237 11.36 -8.58 39.14
N LEU A 238 10.27 -8.59 38.38
CA LEU A 238 9.18 -7.61 38.51
C LEU A 238 8.59 -7.59 39.93
N LEU A 239 8.30 -8.77 40.49
CA LEU A 239 7.76 -8.88 41.84
C LEU A 239 8.77 -8.46 42.92
N LEU A 240 10.06 -8.77 42.74
CA LEU A 240 11.11 -8.35 43.67
C LEU A 240 11.32 -6.82 43.66
N VAL A 241 11.28 -6.18 42.49
CA VAL A 241 11.37 -4.72 42.39
C VAL A 241 10.15 -4.05 43.04
N LEU A 242 8.95 -4.59 42.82
CA LEU A 242 7.72 -4.09 43.48
C LEU A 242 7.77 -4.26 45.01
N ALA A 243 8.22 -5.42 45.50
CA ALA A 243 8.38 -5.66 46.93
C ALA A 243 9.45 -4.74 47.56
N GLY A 244 10.55 -4.47 46.84
CA GLY A 244 11.59 -3.53 47.25
C GLY A 244 11.08 -2.08 47.31
N ALA A 245 10.30 -1.65 46.31
CA ALA A 245 9.71 -0.31 46.29
C ALA A 245 8.69 -0.13 47.43
N LEU A 246 7.89 -1.14 47.74
CA LEU A 246 6.93 -1.12 48.86
C LEU A 246 7.65 -1.06 50.21
N THR A 247 8.71 -1.84 50.42
CA THR A 247 9.48 -1.79 51.67
C THR A 247 10.20 -0.45 51.85
N ALA A 248 10.80 0.10 50.79
CA ALA A 248 11.41 1.43 50.82
C ALA A 248 10.37 2.53 51.12
N GLY A 249 9.19 2.45 50.52
CA GLY A 249 8.07 3.35 50.81
C GLY A 249 7.64 3.28 52.28
N VAL A 250 7.42 2.08 52.81
CA VAL A 250 7.03 1.88 54.22
C VAL A 250 8.11 2.39 55.18
N ILE A 251 9.39 2.13 54.91
CA ILE A 251 10.51 2.64 55.73
C ILE A 251 10.56 4.17 55.72
N THR A 252 10.36 4.78 54.55
CA THR A 252 10.40 6.24 54.39
C THR A 252 9.22 6.89 55.12
N THR A 253 8.02 6.34 54.99
CA THR A 253 6.83 6.79 55.72
C THR A 253 7.01 6.64 57.23
N MET A 254 7.53 5.50 57.71
CA MET A 254 7.80 5.30 59.14
C MET A 254 8.86 6.27 59.69
N ARG A 255 9.88 6.61 58.89
CA ARG A 255 10.90 7.60 59.29
C ARG A 255 10.33 9.01 59.40
N ILE A 256 9.46 9.40 58.46
CA ILE A 256 8.79 10.72 58.50
C ILE A 256 7.83 10.81 59.69
N LEU A 257 7.13 9.72 60.03
CA LEU A 257 6.20 9.68 61.16
C LEU A 257 6.90 9.59 62.53
N ARG A 258 8.12 9.04 62.61
CA ARG A 258 8.95 9.04 63.84
C ARG A 258 9.70 10.35 64.10
N ALA A 259 9.82 11.22 63.10
CA ALA A 259 10.51 12.51 63.20
C ALA A 259 9.58 13.66 63.64
N ARG A 260 8.35 13.34 64.05
CA ARG A 260 7.37 14.24 64.68
C ARG A 260 7.15 13.78 66.11
#